data_AF-A0A965AG23-F1
#
_entry.id   AF-A0A965AG23-F1
#
_cell.length_a   1.000
_cell.length_b   1.000
_cell.length_c   1.000
_cell.angle_alpha   90.00
_cell.angle_beta   90.00
_cell.angle_gamma   90.00
#
_symmetry.space_group_name_H-M   'P 1'
#
loop_
_entity.id
_entity.type
_entity.pdbx_description
1 polymer ?
#
loop_
_entity_poly.entity_id
_entity_poly.type
_entity_poly.pdbx_seq_one_letter_code
_entity_poly.pdbx_strand_id
1 'polypeptide(L)'
;GPDAENAEILSVTRQAIQDDRSKVHEIGDRRIFVEVFNPPLRMLIVGAVHIAQPLSRMASVAGYDVTVIDPRASFATDERFPGVSLNGEWPDDAMRELDPDRRTAVVTLTHDPKLDDPGLEVALKSDAFYIGALGSRKTHAGRVERLTAAGFTEAEIGRIHAPVGLAIGSISPAEIAVSILAQITEVLHRKIETRAAA
;
A
#
# COMPACT_ATOMS: atom_id res chain seq x y z
N GLY A 1 31.32 4.66 -8.97
CA GLY A 1 32.43 5.59 -8.67
C GLY A 1 33.46 4.89 -7.80
N PRO A 2 34.59 5.56 -7.45
CA PRO A 2 35.68 4.95 -6.69
C PRO A 2 35.27 4.40 -5.31
N ASP A 3 34.18 4.92 -4.73
CA ASP A 3 33.64 4.47 -3.44
C ASP A 3 32.57 3.35 -3.57
N ALA A 4 32.24 2.88 -4.79
CA ALA A 4 31.14 1.94 -5.03
C ALA A 4 31.38 0.52 -4.47
N GLU A 5 32.61 0.17 -4.14
CA GLU A 5 32.97 -1.12 -3.53
C GLU A 5 33.07 -1.04 -2.00
N ASN A 6 32.90 0.15 -1.41
CA ASN A 6 32.98 0.33 0.04
C ASN A 6 31.71 -0.22 0.71
N ALA A 7 31.85 -1.31 1.47
CA ALA A 7 30.74 -2.00 2.11
C ALA A 7 29.94 -1.11 3.08
N GLU A 8 30.60 -0.19 3.79
CA GLU A 8 29.95 0.70 4.75
C GLU A 8 29.12 1.77 4.03
N ILE A 9 29.67 2.34 2.94
CA ILE A 9 28.94 3.28 2.06
C ILE A 9 27.73 2.58 1.42
N LEU A 10 27.90 1.36 0.92
CA LEU A 10 26.81 0.58 0.34
C LEU A 10 25.72 0.26 1.38
N SER A 11 26.10 -0.04 2.61
CA SER A 11 25.17 -0.30 3.70
C SER A 11 24.34 0.93 4.03
N VAL A 12 24.98 2.08 4.27
CA VAL A 12 24.25 3.33 4.58
C VAL A 12 23.39 3.81 3.41
N THR A 13 23.85 3.60 2.17
CA THR A 13 23.08 3.94 0.97
C THR A 13 21.82 3.08 0.87
N ARG A 14 21.94 1.76 1.08
CA ARG A 14 20.80 0.85 1.09
C ARG A 14 19.80 1.22 2.20
N GLN A 15 20.29 1.57 3.38
CA GLN A 15 19.44 2.02 4.48
C GLN A 15 18.72 3.34 4.14
N ALA A 16 19.42 4.33 3.59
CA ALA A 16 18.83 5.60 3.17
C ALA A 16 17.72 5.40 2.12
N ILE A 17 17.95 4.53 1.13
CA ILE A 17 16.94 4.14 0.13
C ILE A 17 15.73 3.49 0.79
N GLN A 18 15.93 2.60 1.77
CA GLN A 18 14.85 1.91 2.48
C GLN A 18 14.04 2.84 3.41
N ASP A 19 14.69 3.85 3.98
CA ASP A 19 14.08 4.85 4.87
C ASP A 19 13.45 6.02 4.11
N ASP A 20 13.72 6.11 2.80
CA ASP A 20 13.31 7.22 1.93
C ASP A 20 13.77 8.58 2.46
N ARG A 21 15.00 8.63 2.99
CA ARG A 21 15.57 9.81 3.65
C ARG A 21 17.00 10.09 3.22
N SER A 22 17.20 11.26 2.65
CA SER A 22 18.54 11.82 2.43
C SER A 22 19.14 12.30 3.75
N LYS A 23 20.36 11.88 4.07
CA LYS A 23 21.05 12.30 5.31
C LYS A 23 22.57 12.26 5.17
N VAL A 24 23.23 13.00 6.06
CA VAL A 24 24.68 12.93 6.22
C VAL A 24 25.03 11.76 7.14
N HIS A 25 26.02 10.97 6.74
CA HIS A 25 26.60 9.87 7.48
C HIS A 25 28.07 10.16 7.80
N GLU A 26 28.49 9.77 9.00
CA GLU A 26 29.90 9.78 9.40
C GLU A 26 30.44 8.37 9.23
N ILE A 27 31.45 8.21 8.37
CA ILE A 27 32.10 6.92 8.05
C ILE A 27 33.61 7.13 8.24
N GLY A 28 34.16 6.58 9.32
CA GLY A 28 35.51 6.94 9.79
C GLY A 28 35.61 8.46 10.00
N ASP A 29 36.64 9.08 9.42
CA ASP A 29 36.86 10.54 9.49
C ASP A 29 36.16 11.33 8.36
N ARG A 30 35.34 10.65 7.53
CA ARG A 30 34.66 11.27 6.38
C ARG A 30 33.20 11.57 6.71
N ARG A 31 32.70 12.69 6.19
CA ARG A 31 31.27 13.01 6.11
C ARG A 31 30.76 12.77 4.69
N ILE A 32 29.78 11.89 4.56
CA ILE A 32 29.20 11.48 3.27
C ILE A 32 27.72 11.85 3.29
N PHE A 33 27.27 12.63 2.31
CA PHE A 33 25.85 12.88 2.12
C PHE A 33 25.29 11.88 1.11
N VAL A 34 24.25 11.14 1.52
CA VAL A 34 23.50 10.26 0.64
C VAL A 34 22.21 10.95 0.27
N GLU A 35 22.03 11.23 -1.02
CA GLU A 35 20.79 11.76 -1.58
C GLU A 35 19.97 10.62 -2.19
N VAL A 36 18.70 10.52 -1.82
CA VAL A 36 17.80 9.44 -2.22
C VAL A 36 16.78 9.94 -3.23
N PHE A 37 16.69 9.25 -4.36
CA PHE A 37 15.69 9.48 -5.41
C PHE A 37 14.89 8.18 -5.64
N ASN A 38 13.93 7.91 -4.78
CA ASN A 38 13.05 6.75 -4.96
C ASN A 38 11.89 7.06 -5.92
N PRO A 39 11.33 6.03 -6.59
CA PRO A 39 10.04 6.15 -7.25
C PRO A 39 8.94 6.62 -6.28
N PRO A 40 7.87 7.26 -6.77
CA PRO A 40 6.74 7.64 -5.94
C PRO A 40 6.16 6.42 -5.22
N LEU A 41 5.55 6.67 -4.06
CA LEU A 41 4.77 5.64 -3.38
C LEU A 41 3.57 5.28 -4.25
N ARG A 42 3.20 4.01 -4.27
CA ARG A 42 2.07 3.51 -5.08
C ARG A 42 0.88 3.18 -4.19
N MET A 43 -0.32 3.41 -4.69
CA MET A 43 -1.56 2.96 -4.06
C MET A 43 -2.40 2.18 -5.08
N LEU A 44 -2.60 0.89 -4.81
CA LEU A 44 -3.44 0.01 -5.60
C LEU A 44 -4.79 -0.17 -4.89
N ILE A 45 -5.86 0.27 -5.55
CA ILE A 45 -7.21 0.22 -5.00
C ILE A 45 -8.00 -0.83 -5.77
N VAL A 46 -8.30 -1.96 -5.14
CA VAL A 46 -9.19 -2.98 -5.69
C VAL A 46 -10.64 -2.59 -5.39
N GLY A 47 -11.40 -2.34 -6.44
CA GLY A 47 -12.80 -1.94 -6.37
C GLY A 47 -13.03 -0.45 -6.61
N ALA A 48 -13.60 -0.12 -7.76
CA ALA A 48 -14.00 1.23 -8.15
C ALA A 48 -15.35 1.66 -7.52
N VAL A 49 -15.54 1.40 -6.22
CA VAL A 49 -16.78 1.74 -5.48
C VAL A 49 -16.83 3.23 -5.07
N HIS A 50 -17.88 3.66 -4.37
CA HIS A 50 -18.04 5.07 -3.99
C HIS A 50 -16.94 5.61 -3.07
N ILE A 51 -16.36 4.78 -2.20
CA ILE A 51 -15.25 5.15 -1.29
C ILE A 51 -13.93 5.36 -2.07
N ALA A 52 -13.72 4.61 -3.16
CA ALA A 52 -12.50 4.70 -3.96
C ALA A 52 -12.32 6.07 -4.62
N GLN A 53 -13.41 6.77 -4.94
CA GLN A 53 -13.36 8.08 -5.60
C GLN A 53 -12.71 9.17 -4.73
N PRO A 54 -13.18 9.44 -3.49
CA PRO A 54 -12.48 10.37 -2.62
C PRO A 54 -11.09 9.86 -2.21
N LEU A 55 -10.92 8.54 -1.97
CA LEU A 55 -9.63 7.98 -1.59
C LEU A 55 -8.56 8.19 -2.66
N SER A 56 -8.85 7.85 -3.92
CA SER A 56 -7.89 8.02 -5.03
C SER A 56 -7.48 9.47 -5.23
N ARG A 57 -8.42 10.42 -5.14
CA ARG A 57 -8.12 11.85 -5.24
C ARG A 57 -7.25 12.34 -4.08
N MET A 58 -7.61 11.98 -2.84
CA MET A 58 -6.84 12.37 -1.66
C MET A 58 -5.43 11.75 -1.68
N ALA A 59 -5.32 10.48 -2.08
CA ALA A 59 -4.04 9.80 -2.22
C ALA A 59 -3.15 10.45 -3.30
N SER A 60 -3.73 10.84 -4.45
CA SER A 60 -3.00 11.57 -5.50
C SER A 60 -2.47 12.92 -4.98
N VAL A 61 -3.29 13.66 -4.23
CA VAL A 61 -2.87 14.91 -3.56
C VAL A 61 -1.76 14.67 -2.53
N ALA A 62 -1.79 13.53 -1.84
CA ALA A 62 -0.75 13.12 -0.90
C ALA A 62 0.53 12.59 -1.60
N GLY A 63 0.58 12.58 -2.93
CA GLY A 63 1.76 12.20 -3.71
C GLY A 63 1.87 10.72 -4.06
N TYR A 64 0.79 9.94 -3.90
CA TYR A 64 0.75 8.56 -4.37
C TYR A 64 0.51 8.49 -5.87
N ASP A 65 1.19 7.57 -6.54
CA ASP A 65 0.79 7.07 -7.85
C ASP A 65 -0.34 6.04 -7.67
N VAL A 66 -1.56 6.43 -8.07
CA VAL A 66 -2.78 5.67 -7.77
C VAL A 66 -3.25 4.89 -8.98
N THR A 67 -3.51 3.60 -8.79
CA THR A 67 -4.20 2.75 -9.77
C THR A 67 -5.46 2.16 -9.15
N VAL A 68 -6.59 2.28 -9.84
CA VAL A 68 -7.86 1.65 -9.46
C VAL A 68 -8.10 0.43 -10.35
N ILE A 69 -8.34 -0.71 -9.73
CA ILE A 69 -8.52 -2.01 -10.38
C ILE A 69 -9.98 -2.44 -10.20
N ASP A 70 -10.73 -2.57 -11.29
CA ASP A 70 -12.08 -3.12 -11.27
C ASP A 70 -12.47 -3.70 -12.63
N PRO A 71 -12.76 -5.01 -12.74
CA PRO A 71 -13.14 -5.62 -14.02
C PRO A 71 -14.54 -5.20 -14.50
N ARG A 72 -15.31 -4.49 -13.68
CA ARG A 72 -16.64 -3.97 -14.06
C ARG A 72 -16.44 -2.61 -14.72
N ALA A 73 -16.38 -2.60 -16.05
CA ALA A 73 -16.12 -1.40 -16.87
C ALA A 73 -17.01 -0.18 -16.54
N SER A 74 -18.24 -0.37 -16.08
CA SER A 74 -19.12 0.73 -15.67
C SER A 74 -18.72 1.41 -14.35
N PHE A 75 -17.85 0.77 -13.56
CA PHE A 75 -17.37 1.29 -12.30
C PHE A 75 -16.07 2.09 -12.50
N ALA A 76 -15.07 1.53 -13.17
CA ALA A 76 -13.80 2.22 -13.42
C ALA A 76 -13.87 3.07 -14.70
N THR A 77 -14.38 4.30 -14.59
CA THR A 77 -14.46 5.26 -15.70
C THR A 77 -13.71 6.56 -15.40
N ASP A 78 -13.18 7.20 -16.43
CA ASP A 78 -12.46 8.49 -16.32
C ASP A 78 -13.33 9.59 -15.68
N GLU A 79 -14.64 9.58 -15.92
CA GLU A 79 -15.56 10.54 -15.31
C GLU A 79 -15.60 10.42 -13.78
N ARG A 80 -15.56 9.19 -13.27
CA ARG A 80 -15.57 8.92 -11.82
C ARG A 80 -14.18 9.13 -11.20
N PHE A 81 -13.13 8.80 -11.95
CA PHE A 81 -11.73 8.79 -11.52
C PHE A 81 -10.84 9.64 -12.44
N PRO A 82 -11.09 10.96 -12.54
CA PRO A 82 -10.35 11.80 -13.46
C PRO A 82 -8.87 11.88 -13.07
N GLY A 83 -7.98 11.59 -14.01
CA GLY A 83 -6.53 11.66 -13.83
C GLY A 83 -5.93 10.54 -12.98
N VAL A 84 -6.67 9.45 -12.76
CA VAL A 84 -6.21 8.25 -12.03
C VAL A 84 -6.06 7.10 -13.02
N SER A 85 -5.01 6.30 -12.88
CA SER A 85 -4.81 5.11 -13.71
C SER A 85 -5.89 4.06 -13.43
N LEU A 86 -6.52 3.53 -14.48
CA LEU A 86 -7.58 2.54 -14.38
C LEU A 86 -7.14 1.22 -15.01
N ASN A 87 -7.34 0.12 -14.31
CA ASN A 87 -7.09 -1.23 -14.79
C ASN A 87 -8.39 -2.05 -14.73
N GLY A 88 -8.81 -2.57 -15.88
CA GLY A 88 -10.04 -3.35 -16.06
C GLY A 88 -9.85 -4.87 -16.05
N GLU A 89 -8.66 -5.36 -15.72
CA GLU A 89 -8.37 -6.79 -15.54
C GLU A 89 -8.99 -7.31 -14.24
N TRP A 90 -8.98 -8.64 -14.06
CA TRP A 90 -9.31 -9.23 -12.78
C TRP A 90 -8.25 -8.86 -11.72
N PRO A 91 -8.64 -8.70 -10.44
CA PRO A 91 -7.73 -8.19 -9.42
C PRO A 91 -6.43 -8.97 -9.26
N ASP A 92 -6.44 -10.29 -9.40
CA ASP A 92 -5.21 -11.06 -9.30
C ASP A 92 -4.29 -10.88 -10.51
N ASP A 93 -4.82 -10.80 -11.72
CA ASP A 93 -4.03 -10.54 -12.93
C ASP A 93 -3.43 -9.13 -12.92
N ALA A 94 -4.23 -8.11 -12.65
CA ALA A 94 -3.76 -6.74 -12.49
C ALA A 94 -2.67 -6.62 -11.40
N MET A 95 -2.89 -7.25 -10.24
CA MET A 95 -1.95 -7.18 -9.13
C MET A 95 -0.65 -7.94 -9.41
N ARG A 96 -0.69 -9.04 -10.18
CA ARG A 96 0.54 -9.73 -10.61
C ARG A 96 1.35 -8.89 -11.59
N GLU A 97 0.69 -8.18 -12.50
CA GLU A 97 1.35 -7.28 -13.45
C GLU A 97 1.95 -6.05 -12.76
N LEU A 98 1.21 -5.45 -11.82
CA LEU A 98 1.63 -4.24 -11.12
C LEU A 98 2.71 -4.49 -10.06
N ASP A 99 2.95 -5.75 -9.68
CA ASP A 99 3.99 -6.22 -8.75
C ASP A 99 4.13 -5.34 -7.48
N PRO A 100 3.17 -5.42 -6.54
CA PRO A 100 3.19 -4.63 -5.32
C PRO A 100 4.48 -4.88 -4.52
N ASP A 101 5.19 -3.79 -4.23
CA ASP A 101 6.48 -3.83 -3.54
C ASP A 101 6.44 -3.10 -2.19
N ARG A 102 7.60 -2.95 -1.57
CA ARG A 102 7.75 -2.24 -0.28
C ARG A 102 7.31 -0.77 -0.30
N ARG A 103 7.05 -0.19 -1.46
CA ARG A 103 6.56 1.19 -1.65
C ARG A 103 5.08 1.23 -2.04
N THR A 104 4.40 0.09 -1.99
CA THR A 104 3.00 -0.05 -2.40
C THR A 104 2.06 -0.27 -1.21
N ALA A 105 1.01 0.55 -1.14
CA ALA A 105 -0.17 0.30 -0.32
C ALA A 105 -1.25 -0.37 -1.16
N VAL A 106 -1.86 -1.43 -0.64
CA VAL A 106 -2.97 -2.13 -1.30
C VAL A 106 -4.22 -1.97 -0.44
N VAL A 107 -5.34 -1.60 -1.07
CA VAL A 107 -6.63 -1.44 -0.39
C VAL A 107 -7.74 -2.12 -1.18
N THR A 108 -8.49 -3.03 -0.54
CA THR A 108 -9.67 -3.65 -1.16
C THR A 108 -10.96 -3.06 -0.59
N LEU A 109 -11.86 -2.61 -1.46
CA LEU A 109 -13.03 -1.81 -1.09
C LEU A 109 -14.37 -2.41 -1.56
N THR A 110 -14.40 -3.61 -2.12
CA THR A 110 -15.61 -4.09 -2.83
C THR A 110 -16.65 -4.74 -1.93
N HIS A 111 -16.23 -5.35 -0.81
CA HIS A 111 -17.02 -6.33 -0.05
C HIS A 111 -17.41 -7.61 -0.81
N ASP A 112 -16.99 -7.75 -2.07
CA ASP A 112 -17.23 -8.95 -2.87
C ASP A 112 -15.99 -9.86 -2.78
N PRO A 113 -16.08 -11.03 -2.14
CA PRO A 113 -14.98 -11.99 -2.08
C PRO A 113 -14.39 -12.33 -3.45
N LYS A 114 -15.18 -12.28 -4.53
CA LYS A 114 -14.70 -12.56 -5.89
C LYS A 114 -13.70 -11.53 -6.41
N LEU A 115 -13.70 -10.33 -5.84
CA LEU A 115 -12.77 -9.26 -6.20
C LEU A 115 -11.74 -9.02 -5.10
N ASP A 116 -12.20 -8.93 -3.85
CA ASP A 116 -11.32 -8.65 -2.71
C ASP A 116 -10.31 -9.80 -2.50
N ASP A 117 -10.76 -11.06 -2.47
CA ASP A 117 -9.88 -12.16 -2.07
C ASP A 117 -8.75 -12.39 -3.08
N PRO A 118 -8.98 -12.47 -4.42
CA PRO A 118 -7.88 -12.64 -5.38
C PRO A 118 -6.82 -11.52 -5.30
N GLY A 119 -7.25 -10.27 -5.12
CA GLY A 119 -6.32 -9.14 -4.92
C GLY A 119 -5.54 -9.23 -3.61
N LEU A 120 -6.20 -9.66 -2.52
CA LEU A 120 -5.56 -9.87 -1.22
C LEU A 120 -4.56 -11.02 -1.25
N GLU A 121 -4.84 -12.12 -1.95
CA GLU A 121 -3.92 -13.24 -2.05
C GLU A 121 -2.60 -12.84 -2.70
N VAL A 122 -2.64 -12.02 -3.75
CA VAL A 122 -1.43 -11.47 -4.37
C VAL A 122 -0.75 -10.49 -3.42
N ALA A 123 -1.50 -9.59 -2.79
CA ALA A 123 -0.94 -8.60 -1.85
C ALA A 123 -0.23 -9.26 -0.64
N LEU A 124 -0.80 -10.34 -0.10
CA LEU A 124 -0.25 -11.08 1.04
C LEU A 124 1.06 -11.81 0.70
N LYS A 125 1.23 -12.24 -0.55
CA LYS A 125 2.48 -12.83 -1.07
C LYS A 125 3.52 -11.77 -1.45
N SER A 126 3.11 -10.50 -1.48
CA SER A 126 3.96 -9.38 -1.86
C SER A 126 4.62 -8.71 -0.66
N ASP A 127 5.55 -7.80 -0.97
CA ASP A 127 6.26 -6.98 0.00
C ASP A 127 5.53 -5.67 0.34
N ALA A 128 4.26 -5.52 -0.11
CA ALA A 128 3.40 -4.35 0.15
C ALA A 128 3.49 -3.88 1.61
N PHE A 129 3.77 -2.57 1.79
CA PHE A 129 3.97 -2.03 3.13
C PHE A 129 2.67 -1.93 3.91
N TYR A 130 1.54 -1.85 3.23
CA TYR A 130 0.20 -1.76 3.80
C TYR A 130 -0.77 -2.62 3.00
N ILE A 131 -1.60 -3.39 3.70
CA ILE A 131 -2.68 -4.17 3.11
C ILE A 131 -3.95 -3.87 3.93
N GLY A 132 -4.92 -3.20 3.33
CA GLY A 132 -6.16 -2.81 3.98
C GLY A 132 -7.36 -3.45 3.31
N ALA A 133 -8.35 -3.88 4.11
CA ALA A 133 -9.56 -4.48 3.56
C ALA A 133 -10.82 -3.93 4.23
N LEU A 134 -11.71 -3.37 3.42
CA LEU A 134 -13.00 -2.87 3.87
C LEU A 134 -13.87 -4.02 4.40
N GLY A 135 -14.59 -3.79 5.49
CA GLY A 135 -15.40 -4.83 6.12
C GLY A 135 -15.62 -4.59 7.60
N SER A 136 -16.81 -4.92 8.07
CA SER A 136 -17.03 -5.07 9.51
C SER A 136 -16.13 -6.17 10.10
N ARG A 137 -15.99 -6.23 11.42
CA ARG A 137 -15.31 -7.35 12.10
C ARG A 137 -15.87 -8.72 11.68
N LYS A 138 -17.19 -8.81 11.50
CA LYS A 138 -17.87 -10.02 11.01
C LYS A 138 -17.46 -10.36 9.57
N THR A 139 -17.43 -9.37 8.68
CA THR A 139 -16.97 -9.54 7.30
C THR A 139 -15.52 -10.01 7.26
N HIS A 140 -14.67 -9.43 8.12
CA HIS A 140 -13.28 -9.82 8.22
C HIS A 140 -13.12 -11.25 8.74
N ALA A 141 -13.88 -11.68 9.75
CA ALA A 141 -13.82 -13.07 10.23
C ALA A 141 -14.07 -14.09 9.09
N GLY A 142 -15.11 -13.86 8.26
CA GLY A 142 -15.35 -14.70 7.10
C GLY A 142 -14.23 -14.62 6.04
N ARG A 143 -13.55 -13.48 5.91
CA ARG A 143 -12.35 -13.36 5.06
C ARG A 143 -11.19 -14.17 5.61
N VAL A 144 -10.96 -14.15 6.92
CA VAL A 144 -9.94 -14.98 7.58
C VAL A 144 -10.18 -16.45 7.28
N GLU A 145 -11.42 -16.94 7.44
CA GLU A 145 -11.78 -18.33 7.13
C GLU A 145 -11.43 -18.72 5.68
N ARG A 146 -11.76 -17.87 4.71
CA ARG A 146 -11.49 -18.13 3.28
C ARG A 146 -9.99 -18.09 2.97
N LEU A 147 -9.25 -17.12 3.51
CA LEU A 147 -7.79 -17.02 3.31
C LEU A 147 -7.05 -18.17 3.99
N THR A 148 -7.46 -18.59 5.18
CA THR A 148 -6.92 -19.79 5.84
C THR A 148 -7.18 -21.03 4.99
N ALA A 149 -8.38 -21.19 4.43
CA ALA A 149 -8.69 -22.28 3.52
C ALA A 149 -7.87 -22.24 2.23
N ALA A 150 -7.47 -21.04 1.77
CA ALA A 150 -6.56 -20.83 0.64
C ALA A 150 -5.07 -21.07 1.00
N GLY A 151 -4.76 -21.40 2.26
CA GLY A 151 -3.42 -21.80 2.71
C GLY A 151 -2.56 -20.69 3.32
N PHE A 152 -3.14 -19.52 3.58
CA PHE A 152 -2.43 -18.43 4.28
C PHE A 152 -2.33 -18.70 5.78
N THR A 153 -1.17 -18.39 6.34
CA THR A 153 -0.92 -18.46 7.78
C THR A 153 -1.57 -17.31 8.54
N GLU A 154 -1.78 -17.49 9.83
CA GLU A 154 -2.27 -16.42 10.72
C GLU A 154 -1.36 -15.17 10.68
N ALA A 155 -0.05 -15.38 10.58
CA ALA A 155 0.93 -14.28 10.49
C ALA A 155 0.80 -13.48 9.18
N GLU A 156 0.57 -14.16 8.06
CA GLU A 156 0.32 -13.49 6.78
C GLU A 156 -1.01 -12.73 6.82
N ILE A 157 -2.09 -13.38 7.24
CA ILE A 157 -3.42 -12.76 7.35
C ILE A 157 -3.40 -11.57 8.32
N GLY A 158 -2.62 -11.65 9.39
CA GLY A 158 -2.43 -10.58 10.38
C GLY A 158 -1.82 -9.30 9.80
N ARG A 159 -1.29 -9.31 8.57
CA ARG A 159 -0.86 -8.09 7.85
C ARG A 159 -2.05 -7.24 7.38
N ILE A 160 -3.26 -7.79 7.33
CA ILE A 160 -4.44 -7.10 6.83
C ILE A 160 -5.01 -6.17 7.91
N HIS A 161 -5.09 -4.88 7.61
CA HIS A 161 -5.83 -3.91 8.40
C HIS A 161 -7.33 -4.01 8.06
N ALA A 162 -8.09 -4.66 8.94
CA ALA A 162 -9.54 -4.84 8.81
C ALA A 162 -10.27 -4.74 10.17
N PRO A 163 -11.25 -3.82 10.33
CA PRO A 163 -11.70 -2.84 9.34
C PRO A 163 -10.60 -1.88 8.92
N VAL A 164 -10.57 -1.54 7.63
CA VAL A 164 -9.61 -0.61 7.06
C VAL A 164 -9.81 0.80 7.62
N GLY A 165 -8.72 1.53 7.83
CA GLY A 165 -8.70 2.90 8.31
C GLY A 165 -8.70 3.05 9.82
N LEU A 166 -8.38 4.27 10.29
CA LEU A 166 -8.39 4.62 11.70
C LEU A 166 -9.81 4.74 12.25
N ALA A 167 -10.00 4.43 13.54
CA ALA A 167 -11.29 4.50 14.21
C ALA A 167 -11.68 5.95 14.58
N ILE A 168 -11.96 6.77 13.57
CA ILE A 168 -12.32 8.20 13.73
C ILE A 168 -13.83 8.47 13.76
N GLY A 169 -14.66 7.42 13.77
CA GLY A 169 -16.12 7.55 13.72
C GLY A 169 -16.66 7.93 12.34
N SER A 170 -15.92 7.63 11.27
CA SER A 170 -16.29 7.92 9.88
C SER A 170 -17.60 7.23 9.45
N ILE A 171 -18.48 7.98 8.79
CA ILE A 171 -19.76 7.50 8.26
C ILE A 171 -19.81 7.70 6.73
N SER A 172 -19.46 8.89 6.25
CA SER A 172 -19.53 9.19 4.81
C SER A 172 -18.37 8.56 4.03
N PRO A 173 -18.52 8.29 2.71
CA PRO A 173 -17.42 7.75 1.90
C PRO A 173 -16.14 8.60 1.95
N ALA A 174 -16.26 9.92 2.05
CA ALA A 174 -15.12 10.82 2.16
C ALA A 174 -14.44 10.73 3.54
N GLU A 175 -15.21 10.64 4.63
CA GLU A 175 -14.64 10.41 5.97
C GLU A 175 -13.94 9.06 6.07
N ILE A 176 -14.51 8.02 5.45
CA ILE A 176 -13.88 6.70 5.39
C ILE A 176 -12.58 6.78 4.58
N ALA A 177 -12.57 7.49 3.45
CA ALA A 177 -11.34 7.71 2.69
C ALA A 177 -10.25 8.43 3.52
N VAL A 178 -10.63 9.45 4.30
CA VAL A 178 -9.70 10.13 5.23
C VAL A 178 -9.15 9.15 6.26
N SER A 179 -10.00 8.30 6.85
CA SER A 179 -9.56 7.33 7.86
C SER A 179 -8.61 6.28 7.28
N ILE A 180 -8.85 5.83 6.05
CA ILE A 180 -7.98 4.91 5.31
C ILE A 180 -6.63 5.57 5.04
N LEU A 181 -6.61 6.75 4.41
CA LEU A 181 -5.37 7.44 4.08
C LEU A 181 -4.56 7.77 5.34
N ALA A 182 -5.22 8.16 6.44
CA ALA A 182 -4.55 8.39 7.72
C ALA A 182 -3.87 7.12 8.26
N GLN A 183 -4.50 5.95 8.17
CA GLN A 183 -3.89 4.68 8.59
C GLN A 183 -2.71 4.28 7.70
N ILE A 184 -2.82 4.50 6.38
CA ILE A 184 -1.73 4.24 5.43
C ILE A 184 -0.52 5.10 5.78
N THR A 185 -0.72 6.40 6.00
CA THR A 185 0.33 7.34 6.40
C THR A 185 0.95 6.97 7.75
N GLU A 186 0.14 6.57 8.73
CA GLU A 186 0.62 6.08 10.03
C GLU A 186 1.56 4.87 9.87
N VAL A 187 1.14 3.87 9.10
CA VAL A 187 1.92 2.64 8.89
C VAL A 187 3.21 2.92 8.11
N LEU A 188 3.15 3.77 7.09
CA LEU A 188 4.31 4.21 6.31
C LEU A 188 5.39 4.78 7.24
N HIS A 189 5.02 5.72 8.12
CA HIS A 189 5.98 6.41 8.96
C HIS A 189 6.40 5.61 10.20
N ARG A 190 5.51 4.80 10.78
CA ARG A 190 5.86 3.92 11.92
C ARG A 190 6.91 2.87 11.52
N LYS A 191 6.86 2.35 10.29
CA LYS A 191 7.89 1.44 9.77
C LYS A 191 9.26 2.12 9.66
N ILE A 192 9.31 3.40 9.29
CA ILE A 192 10.56 4.18 9.23
C ILE A 192 11.13 4.34 10.63
N GLU A 193 10.31 4.64 11.63
CA GLU A 193 10.77 4.78 13.02
C GLU A 193 11.29 3.45 13.60
N THR A 194 10.58 2.35 13.38
CA THR A 194 11.00 1.02 13.88
C THR A 194 12.32 0.58 13.26
N ARG A 195 12.58 0.92 11.98
CA ARG A 195 13.88 0.65 11.32
C ARG A 195 14.98 1.57 11.80
N ALA A 196 14.69 2.84 12.06
CA ALA A 196 15.67 3.79 12.57
C ALA A 196 16.11 3.46 14.01
N ALA A 197 15.28 2.73 14.76
CA ALA A 197 15.54 2.31 16.14
C ALA A 197 16.18 0.91 16.28
N ALA A 198 16.27 0.13 15.20
CA ALA A 198 16.86 -1.21 15.15
C ALA A 198 18.29 -1.17 14.60
#